data_AF-M1AJ26-F1
#
_entry.id   AF-M1AJ26-F1
#
_cell.length_a   1.000
_cell.length_b   1.000
_cell.length_c   1.000
_cell.angle_alpha   90.00
_cell.angle_beta   90.00
_cell.angle_gamma   90.00
#
_symmetry.space_group_name_H-M   'P 1'
#
loop_
_entity.id
_entity.type
_entity.pdbx_description
1 polymer ?
#
loop_
_entity_poly.entity_id
_entity_poly.type
_entity_poly.pdbx_seq_one_letter_code
_entity_poly.pdbx_strand_id
1 'polypeptide(L)'
;MQNFTTKIVNLMKSEGLYASQGGPIILSQIENEYQNVEKAFGEDGPPYVSWAAEMAVGLQTGVPWCMCKQDDAPDPVVSYLTFFTLKTN
;
A
#
# COMPACT_ATOMS: atom_id res chain seq x y z
N MET A 1 -12.87 -2.27 -3.81
CA MET A 1 -11.46 -1.82 -3.71
C MET A 1 -10.58 -2.46 -4.79
N GLN A 2 -10.37 -3.79 -4.78
CA GLN A 2 -9.51 -4.50 -5.75
C GLN A 2 -9.69 -4.12 -7.23
N ASN A 3 -10.92 -4.12 -7.76
CA ASN A 3 -11.16 -3.81 -9.17
C ASN A 3 -10.68 -2.42 -9.58
N PHE A 4 -10.89 -1.41 -8.71
CA PHE A 4 -10.48 -0.05 -9.00
C PHE A 4 -8.96 0.10 -8.87
N THR A 5 -8.36 -0.44 -7.81
CA THR A 5 -6.91 -0.44 -7.62
C THR A 5 -6.20 -1.12 -8.79
N THR A 6 -6.69 -2.29 -9.22
CA THR A 6 -6.17 -3.03 -10.38
C THR A 6 -6.25 -2.19 -11.66
N LYS A 7 -7.39 -1.51 -11.89
CA LYS A 7 -7.55 -0.64 -13.06
C LYS A 7 -6.54 0.49 -13.08
N ILE A 8 -6.31 1.16 -11.94
CA ILE A 8 -5.34 2.25 -11.84
C ILE A 8 -3.92 1.74 -12.02
N VAL A 9 -3.53 0.65 -11.34
CA VAL A 9 -2.19 0.08 -11.49
C VAL A 9 -1.93 -0.34 -12.94
N ASN A 10 -2.91 -0.98 -13.60
CA ASN A 10 -2.76 -1.37 -15.00
C ASN A 10 -2.62 -0.16 -15.93
N LEU A 11 -3.35 0.93 -15.68
CA LEU A 11 -3.20 2.17 -16.43
C LEU A 11 -1.81 2.80 -16.22
N MET A 12 -1.33 2.87 -14.97
CA MET A 12 0.01 3.41 -14.69
C MET A 12 1.10 2.56 -15.34
N LYS A 13 0.91 1.24 -15.36
CA LYS A 13 1.81 0.30 -16.05
C LYS A 13 1.80 0.48 -17.57
N SER A 14 0.64 0.65 -18.19
CA SER A 14 0.54 0.82 -19.65
C SER A 14 1.21 2.11 -20.11
N GLU A 15 1.15 3.16 -19.29
CA GLU A 15 1.82 4.44 -19.55
C GLU A 15 3.30 4.46 -19.13
N GLY A 16 3.84 3.34 -18.62
CA GLY A 16 5.25 3.24 -18.22
C GLY A 16 5.63 4.14 -17.04
N LEU A 17 4.67 4.45 -16.15
CA LEU A 17 4.87 5.48 -15.12
C LEU A 17 5.57 4.98 -13.85
N TYR A 18 5.68 3.68 -13.65
CA TYR A 18 6.46 3.14 -12.52
C TYR A 18 7.97 3.29 -12.75
N ALA A 19 8.72 3.56 -11.68
CA ALA A 19 10.18 3.67 -11.74
C ALA A 19 10.86 2.38 -12.21
N SER A 20 10.24 1.22 -11.96
CA SER A 20 10.63 -0.07 -12.54
C SER A 20 10.58 -0.10 -14.08
N GLN A 21 9.82 0.82 -14.69
CA GLN A 21 9.67 1.01 -16.14
C GLN A 21 10.36 2.29 -16.65
N GLY A 22 11.10 3.01 -15.80
CA GLY A 22 11.73 4.30 -16.12
C GLY A 22 10.86 5.53 -15.88
N GLY A 23 9.66 5.35 -15.31
CA GLY A 23 8.74 6.44 -14.99
C GLY A 23 8.97 7.08 -13.60
N PRO A 24 8.16 8.09 -13.23
CA PRO A 24 8.37 8.86 -12.00
C PRO A 24 7.80 8.24 -10.72
N ILE A 25 6.94 7.22 -10.79
CA ILE A 25 6.26 6.66 -9.61
C ILE A 25 7.20 5.69 -8.88
N ILE A 26 7.67 6.07 -7.69
CA ILE A 26 8.63 5.31 -6.86
C ILE A 26 8.00 4.57 -5.68
N LEU A 27 6.73 4.82 -5.37
CA LEU A 27 6.03 4.29 -4.21
C LEU A 27 4.53 4.25 -4.50
N SER A 28 3.81 3.28 -3.94
CA SER A 28 2.34 3.23 -4.00
C SER A 28 1.76 2.95 -2.62
N GLN A 29 0.74 3.71 -2.22
CA GLN A 29 0.04 3.50 -0.95
C GLN A 29 -1.24 2.70 -1.19
N ILE A 30 -1.50 1.71 -0.34
CA ILE A 30 -2.79 1.05 -0.23
C ILE A 30 -3.41 1.39 1.13
N GLU A 31 -4.73 1.61 1.15
CA GLU A 31 -5.44 2.15 2.32
C GLU A 31 -4.92 3.51 2.81
N ASN A 32 -5.57 4.11 3.80
CA ASN A 32 -5.07 5.32 4.44
C ASN A 32 -5.53 5.45 5.89
N GLU A 33 -4.58 5.36 6.83
CA GLU A 33 -4.83 5.46 8.27
C GLU A 33 -5.94 4.50 8.78
N TYR A 34 -6.00 3.29 8.21
CA TYR A 34 -7.06 2.33 8.50
C TYR A 34 -7.05 1.89 9.97
N GLN A 35 -5.87 1.83 10.61
CA GLN A 35 -5.73 1.54 12.04
C GLN A 35 -6.58 2.45 12.95
N ASN A 36 -6.88 3.69 12.52
CA ASN A 36 -7.77 4.59 13.28
C ASN A 36 -9.21 4.06 13.37
N VAL A 37 -9.65 3.29 12.37
CA VAL A 37 -11.02 2.77 12.25
C VAL A 37 -11.08 1.26 12.43
N GLU A 38 -9.96 0.55 12.35
CA GLU A 38 -9.85 -0.90 12.42
C GLU A 38 -10.57 -1.48 13.63
N LYS A 39 -10.43 -0.86 14.80
CA LYS A 39 -11.11 -1.31 16.04
C LYS A 39 -12.63 -1.33 15.91
N ALA A 40 -13.23 -0.48 15.08
CA ALA A 40 -14.67 -0.47 14.85
C ALA A 40 -15.15 -1.71 14.06
N PHE A 41 -14.24 -2.41 13.38
CA PHE A 41 -14.52 -3.63 12.61
C PHE A 41 -14.21 -4.91 13.41
N GLY A 42 -13.70 -4.79 14.65
CA GLY A 42 -13.47 -5.94 15.52
C GLY A 42 -12.53 -6.98 14.89
N GLU A 43 -12.98 -8.23 14.86
CA GLU A 43 -12.20 -9.37 14.34
C GLU A 43 -11.97 -9.32 12.82
N ASP A 44 -12.77 -8.54 12.08
CA ASP A 44 -12.66 -8.42 10.62
C ASP A 44 -11.60 -7.39 10.18
N GLY A 45 -11.11 -6.54 11.08
CA GLY A 45 -10.13 -5.49 10.79
C GLY A 45 -8.77 -6.04 10.34
N PRO A 46 -8.07 -6.83 11.18
CA PRO A 46 -6.74 -7.36 10.82
C PRO A 46 -6.73 -8.26 9.56
N PRO A 47 -7.74 -9.14 9.33
CA PRO A 47 -7.85 -9.88 8.07
C PRO A 47 -7.99 -8.97 6.85
N TYR A 48 -8.71 -7.85 6.98
CA TYR A 48 -8.83 -6.88 5.88
C TYR A 48 -7.50 -6.20 5.57
N VAL A 49 -6.72 -5.80 6.58
CA VAL A 49 -5.36 -5.24 6.42
C VAL A 49 -4.47 -6.21 5.67
N SER A 50 -4.48 -7.49 6.09
CA SER A 50 -3.71 -8.55 5.43
C SER A 50 -4.14 -8.75 3.96
N TRP A 51 -5.45 -8.83 3.71
CA TRP A 51 -5.98 -8.95 2.36
C TRP A 51 -5.63 -7.76 1.47
N ALA A 52 -5.72 -6.54 2.00
CA ALA A 52 -5.42 -5.31 1.25
C ALA A 52 -3.94 -5.26 0.83
N ALA A 53 -3.04 -5.63 1.74
CA ALA A 53 -1.61 -5.70 1.49
C ALA A 53 -1.26 -6.79 0.47
N GLU A 54 -1.77 -8.01 0.65
CA GLU A 54 -1.56 -9.12 -0.30
C GLU A 54 -2.07 -8.78 -1.70
N MET A 55 -3.26 -8.17 -1.78
CA MET A 55 -3.86 -7.72 -3.04
C MET A 55 -2.97 -6.68 -3.72
N ALA A 56 -2.45 -5.69 -2.98
CA ALA A 56 -1.60 -4.64 -3.53
C ALA A 56 -0.25 -5.20 -4.03
N VAL A 57 0.42 -6.01 -3.21
CA VAL A 57 1.71 -6.65 -3.58
C VAL A 57 1.54 -7.55 -4.80
N GLY A 58 0.42 -8.28 -4.88
CA GLY A 58 0.07 -9.14 -6.02
C GLY A 58 -0.08 -8.39 -7.34
N LEU A 59 -0.27 -7.07 -7.34
CA LEU A 59 -0.31 -6.26 -8.55
C LEU A 59 1.07 -6.02 -9.17
N GLN A 60 2.17 -6.41 -8.52
CA GLN A 60 3.53 -6.44 -9.07
C GLN A 60 3.94 -5.13 -9.78
N THR A 61 3.84 -4.00 -9.09
CA THR A 61 4.22 -2.67 -9.61
C THR A 61 5.73 -2.54 -9.84
N GLY A 62 6.54 -3.37 -9.16
CA GLY A 62 8.00 -3.29 -9.18
C GLY A 62 8.57 -2.15 -8.34
N VAL A 63 7.72 -1.45 -7.59
CA VAL A 63 8.11 -0.44 -6.59
C VAL A 63 7.50 -0.80 -5.23
N PRO A 64 8.03 -0.29 -4.11
CA PRO A 64 7.49 -0.62 -2.79
C PRO A 64 6.03 -0.20 -2.63
N TRP A 65 5.31 -0.98 -1.82
CA TRP A 65 4.00 -0.63 -1.30
C TRP A 65 4.10 -0.16 0.14
N CYS A 66 3.17 0.70 0.54
CA CYS A 66 3.09 1.21 1.89
C CYS A 66 1.66 1.35 2.42
N MET A 67 1.54 1.36 3.74
CA MET A 67 0.33 1.71 4.47
C MET A 67 0.65 2.81 5.47
N CYS A 68 -0.14 3.89 5.46
CA CYS A 68 0.03 5.01 6.38
C CYS A 68 -0.71 4.72 7.70
N LYS A 69 -0.03 4.91 8.84
CA LYS A 69 -0.53 4.56 10.19
C LYS A 69 -1.16 3.17 10.21
N GLN A 70 -0.33 2.17 10.00
CA GLN A 70 -0.72 0.76 10.10
C GLN A 70 0.43 -0.03 10.73
N ASP A 71 0.44 -0.14 12.06
CA ASP A 71 1.53 -0.73 12.83
C ASP A 71 1.71 -2.24 12.55
N ASP A 72 0.66 -2.91 12.10
CA ASP A 72 0.61 -4.33 11.74
C ASP A 72 0.60 -4.56 10.21
N ALA A 73 1.09 -3.60 9.42
CA ALA A 73 1.26 -3.78 7.98
C ALA A 73 2.15 -5.01 7.71
N PRO A 74 1.68 -5.99 6.90
CA PRO A 74 2.43 -7.21 6.68
C PRO A 74 3.56 -6.99 5.65
N ASP A 75 4.68 -7.69 5.84
CA ASP A 75 5.79 -7.68 4.89
C ASP A 75 5.32 -8.13 3.48
N PRO A 76 5.80 -7.50 2.38
CA PRO A 76 6.84 -6.47 2.29
C PRO A 76 6.30 -5.02 2.34
N VAL A 77 5.06 -4.80 2.80
CA VAL A 77 4.45 -3.46 2.83
C VAL A 77 5.03 -2.64 3.96
N VAL A 78 5.57 -1.47 3.63
CA VAL A 78 6.21 -0.60 4.62
C VAL A 78 5.14 0.24 5.33
N SER A 79 5.09 0.15 6.66
CA SER A 79 4.34 1.10 7.47
C SER A 79 5.10 2.42 7.59
N TYR A 80 4.41 3.56 7.42
CA TYR A 80 4.94 4.86 7.84
C TYR A 80 3.91 5.69 8.58
N LEU A 81 4.38 6.53 9.49
CA LEU A 81 3.54 7.56 10.12
C LEU A 81 3.39 8.76 9.19
N THR A 82 2.21 9.37 9.24
CA THR A 82 1.87 10.66 8.60
C THR A 82 2.80 11.82 9.03
N PHE A 83 3.61 11.62 10.09
CA PHE A 83 4.69 12.51 10.48
C PHE A 83 6.05 11.86 10.19
N PHE A 84 6.80 12.45 9.25
CA PHE A 84 8.19 12.13 8.95
C PHE A 84 8.99 11.81 10.21
N THR A 85 9.35 10.54 10.40
CA THR A 85 10.62 10.18 11.01
C THR A 85 11.35 9.32 10.00
N LEU A 86 12.08 9.98 9.10
CA LEU A 86 13.30 9.38 8.58
C LEU A 86 14.17 9.13 9.83
N LYS A 87 14.13 7.91 10.38
CA LYS A 87 15.23 7.43 11.21
C LYS A 87 16.41 7.30 10.26
N THR A 88 17.12 8.41 10.05
CA THR A 88 18.52 8.34 9.65
C THR A 88 19.24 7.64 10.79
N ASN A 89 19.90 6.52 10.45
CA ASN A 89 20.81 5.82 11.36
C ASN A 89 21.87 6.77 11.94
#